data_AF-A0A3M2LB23-F1
#
_entry.id   AF-A0A3M2LB23-F1
#
_cell.length_a   1.000
_cell.length_b   1.000
_cell.length_c   1.000
_cell.angle_alpha   90.00
_cell.angle_beta   90.00
_cell.angle_gamma   90.00
#
_symmetry.space_group_name_H-M   'P 1'
#
loop_
_entity.id
_entity.type
_entity.pdbx_description
1 polymer ?
#
loop_
_entity_poly.entity_id
_entity_poly.type
_entity_poly.pdbx_seq_one_letter_code
_entity_poly.pdbx_strand_id
1 'polypeptide(L)'
;MNIRTLLRTSSALWIAPLALGLILFYYVAVGQENAFRQDYGWAPTLVSAPLEVAYAFAYGVTAALGAWESGRLRRAAVWELAPARSRYLVAAQVLLPVVGLGWLMLCLLVTLALARAGVVPTPVSLGPLVLGLVLCGAHAVVGFAVGLRAPAVVAAPVLAVLVWLVVATSRATDVPWRRYTLGQYGVTLEFGETATVGSLVAQALPTVALALAVAALWLPLRQLLAAALALTVLVAGAGVAHAMTRDWTTDPLRIDAAPMTCAGQAPRVCMPEATVGDIEAVRTEVVGALDALVALGIAEPPGTVTDSLTDGRRSVASTEETWRLGLTSGERQGTVRYRMVTEAVDFPCYLPEPRAERSVLLWASERTGVAETFWAFLDRDPYVDDAQRELLREIVDGVLAEPDETQLRWYHEATRAACEASA
;
A
#
# COMPACT_ATOMS: atom_id res chain seq x y z
N MET A 1 39.43 -11.82 -8.87
CA MET A 1 39.73 -11.76 -7.41
C MET A 1 38.93 -12.87 -6.76
N ASN A 2 39.48 -13.61 -5.79
CA ASN A 2 38.75 -14.71 -5.17
C ASN A 2 37.57 -14.15 -4.33
N ILE A 3 36.34 -14.58 -4.63
CA ILE A 3 35.11 -14.13 -3.96
C ILE A 3 35.20 -14.33 -2.44
N ARG A 4 35.85 -15.41 -1.99
CA ARG A 4 36.06 -15.71 -0.56
C ARG A 4 36.91 -14.65 0.13
N THR A 5 37.96 -14.17 -0.54
CA THR A 5 38.83 -13.11 0.00
C THR A 5 38.06 -11.80 0.10
N LEU A 6 37.29 -11.48 -0.94
CA LEU A 6 36.47 -10.26 -1.01
C LEU A 6 35.47 -10.20 0.16
N LEU A 7 34.74 -11.29 0.40
CA LEU A 7 33.76 -11.38 1.50
C LEU A 7 34.42 -11.26 2.88
N ARG A 8 35.54 -11.95 3.12
CA ARG A 8 36.24 -11.92 4.42
C ARG A 8 36.78 -10.54 4.79
N THR A 9 37.19 -9.77 3.79
CA THR A 9 37.78 -8.44 4.00
C THR A 9 36.76 -7.30 3.97
N SER A 10 35.49 -7.59 3.65
CA SER A 10 34.44 -6.59 3.55
C SER A 10 33.86 -6.26 4.91
N SER A 11 33.70 -4.97 5.19
CA SER A 11 33.00 -4.49 6.39
C SER A 11 31.52 -4.93 6.44
N ALA A 12 30.90 -5.19 5.28
CA ALA A 12 29.53 -5.66 5.19
C ALA A 12 29.32 -6.99 5.93
N LEU A 13 30.27 -7.93 5.83
CA LEU A 13 30.16 -9.23 6.51
C LEU A 13 30.16 -9.09 8.04
N TRP A 14 30.95 -8.14 8.56
CA TRP A 14 31.07 -7.88 10.00
C TRP A 14 29.85 -7.16 10.57
N ILE A 15 29.26 -6.24 9.79
CA ILE A 15 28.07 -5.48 10.20
C ILE A 15 26.78 -6.26 9.94
N ALA A 16 26.79 -7.29 9.09
CA ALA A 16 25.60 -8.05 8.72
C ALA A 16 24.76 -8.56 9.92
N PRO A 17 25.33 -9.17 10.99
CA PRO A 17 24.53 -9.64 12.11
C PRO A 17 23.76 -8.50 12.81
N LEU A 18 24.41 -7.34 12.97
CA LEU A 18 23.78 -6.17 13.58
C LEU A 18 22.71 -5.56 12.67
N ALA A 19 23.03 -5.39 11.38
CA ALA A 19 22.10 -4.81 10.41
C ALA A 19 20.85 -5.67 10.23
N LEU A 20 21.02 -6.99 10.09
CA LEU A 20 19.91 -7.94 9.97
C LEU A 20 19.13 -8.06 11.28
N GLY A 21 19.81 -8.10 12.43
CA GLY A 21 19.17 -8.12 13.73
C GLY A 21 18.30 -6.88 13.97
N LEU A 22 18.78 -5.71 13.58
CA LEU A 22 18.05 -4.45 13.72
C LEU A 22 16.75 -4.43 12.90
N ILE A 23 16.81 -4.80 11.61
CA ILE A 23 15.60 -4.81 10.77
C ILE A 23 14.61 -5.89 11.21
N LEU A 24 15.08 -7.04 11.68
CA LEU A 24 14.24 -8.10 12.21
C LEU A 24 13.56 -7.65 13.51
N PHE A 25 14.30 -6.99 14.39
CA PHE A 25 13.76 -6.40 15.60
C PHE A 25 12.63 -5.43 15.28
N TYR A 26 12.84 -4.49 14.36
CA TYR A 26 11.81 -3.52 13.96
C TYR A 26 10.61 -4.18 13.28
N TYR A 27 10.85 -5.17 12.41
CA TYR A 27 9.77 -5.93 11.77
C TYR A 27 8.90 -6.70 12.78
N VAL A 28 9.52 -7.28 13.82
CA VAL A 28 8.79 -8.01 14.87
C VAL A 28 8.12 -7.05 15.85
N ALA A 29 8.82 -6.01 16.31
CA ALA A 29 8.35 -5.11 17.37
C ALA A 29 7.33 -4.07 16.88
N VAL A 30 7.45 -3.59 15.64
CA VAL A 30 6.62 -2.50 15.08
C VAL A 30 5.76 -2.99 13.92
N GLY A 31 6.27 -3.92 13.11
CA GLY A 31 5.59 -4.37 11.89
C GLY A 31 4.37 -5.27 12.13
N GLN A 32 4.30 -5.99 13.26
CA GLN A 32 3.22 -6.96 13.52
C GLN A 32 1.88 -6.31 13.86
N GLU A 33 1.85 -5.11 14.46
CA GLU A 33 0.60 -4.47 14.85
C GLU A 33 -0.11 -3.78 13.67
N ASN A 34 0.63 -3.32 12.66
CA ASN A 34 0.09 -2.56 11.52
C ASN A 34 -0.20 -3.42 10.27
N ALA A 35 0.50 -4.55 10.09
CA ALA A 35 0.47 -5.28 8.81
C ALA A 35 -0.55 -6.43 8.72
N PHE A 36 -1.23 -6.83 9.81
CA PHE A 36 -1.89 -8.14 9.87
C PHE A 36 -3.39 -8.16 10.17
N ARG A 37 -4.07 -7.02 10.31
CA ARG A 37 -5.50 -7.06 10.72
C ARG A 37 -6.45 -7.59 9.64
N GLN A 38 -6.04 -7.63 8.38
CA GLN A 38 -6.88 -8.06 7.25
C GLN A 38 -6.00 -8.59 6.09
N ASP A 39 -5.01 -9.43 6.36
CA ASP A 39 -4.16 -9.96 5.28
C ASP A 39 -4.88 -11.10 4.55
N TYR A 40 -5.54 -10.75 3.45
CA TYR A 40 -6.27 -11.67 2.59
C TYR A 40 -5.36 -12.45 1.63
N GLY A 41 -4.06 -12.56 1.95
CA GLY A 41 -3.08 -13.31 1.15
C GLY A 41 -2.64 -12.59 -0.14
N TRP A 42 -2.78 -11.26 -0.21
CA TRP A 42 -2.43 -10.50 -1.40
C TRP A 42 -0.93 -10.21 -1.45
N ALA A 43 -0.24 -10.81 -2.42
CA ALA A 43 1.22 -10.73 -2.52
C ALA A 43 1.78 -9.28 -2.56
N PRO A 44 1.19 -8.30 -3.30
CA PRO A 44 1.64 -6.89 -3.25
C PRO A 44 1.59 -6.25 -1.86
N THR A 45 0.56 -6.54 -1.06
CA THR A 45 0.47 -6.09 0.33
C THR A 45 1.58 -6.71 1.17
N LEU A 46 1.72 -8.04 1.09
CA LEU A 46 2.74 -8.81 1.81
C LEU A 46 4.18 -8.41 1.48
N VAL A 47 4.44 -7.93 0.26
CA VAL A 47 5.76 -7.43 -0.15
C VAL A 47 5.97 -5.99 0.32
N SER A 48 4.99 -5.10 0.14
CA SER A 48 5.15 -3.67 0.42
C SER A 48 5.20 -3.36 1.93
N ALA A 49 4.39 -4.03 2.75
CA ALA A 49 4.32 -3.80 4.19
C ALA A 49 5.66 -3.96 4.93
N PRO A 50 6.42 -5.08 4.81
CA PRO A 50 7.72 -5.21 5.46
C PRO A 50 8.77 -4.22 4.94
N LEU A 51 8.68 -3.83 3.66
CA LEU A 51 9.63 -2.91 3.04
C LEU A 51 9.52 -1.49 3.59
N GLU A 52 8.33 -1.10 4.02
CA GLU A 52 8.08 0.21 4.64
C GLU A 52 9.06 0.50 5.78
N VAL A 53 9.31 -0.49 6.64
CA VAL A 53 10.23 -0.36 7.77
C VAL A 53 11.69 -0.58 7.34
N ALA A 54 11.91 -1.33 6.26
CA ALA A 54 13.24 -1.77 5.83
C ALA A 54 14.03 -0.71 5.04
N TYR A 55 13.35 0.09 4.20
CA TYR A 55 14.01 0.97 3.22
C TYR A 55 15.02 1.93 3.85
N ALA A 56 14.60 2.72 4.84
CA ALA A 56 15.46 3.73 5.45
C ALA A 56 16.73 3.11 6.07
N PHE A 57 16.61 1.95 6.71
CA PHE A 57 17.76 1.22 7.27
C PHE A 57 18.66 0.65 6.19
N ALA A 58 18.09 -0.04 5.19
CA ALA A 58 18.87 -0.65 4.12
C ALA A 58 19.68 0.42 3.35
N TYR A 59 19.05 1.54 3.00
CA TYR A 59 19.71 2.64 2.29
C TYR A 59 20.77 3.36 3.15
N GLY A 60 20.47 3.58 4.43
CA GLY A 60 21.43 4.18 5.36
C GLY A 60 22.67 3.30 5.53
N VAL A 61 22.48 1.99 5.70
CA VAL A 61 23.57 1.00 5.81
C VAL A 61 24.38 0.93 4.52
N THR A 62 23.75 0.86 3.35
CA THR A 62 24.49 0.79 2.07
C THR A 62 25.28 2.07 1.80
N ALA A 63 24.73 3.24 2.08
CA ALA A 63 25.46 4.51 1.96
C ALA A 63 26.66 4.59 2.92
N ALA A 64 26.45 4.22 4.19
CA ALA A 64 27.50 4.26 5.21
C ALA A 64 28.66 3.31 4.87
N LEU A 65 28.34 2.06 4.51
CA LEU A 65 29.34 1.06 4.12
C LEU A 65 30.03 1.43 2.80
N GLY A 66 29.31 2.01 1.83
CA GLY A 66 29.91 2.53 0.61
C GLY A 66 30.99 3.57 0.92
N ALA A 67 30.69 4.53 1.82
CA ALA A 67 31.64 5.55 2.25
C ALA A 67 32.82 4.97 3.04
N TRP A 68 32.57 3.95 3.86
CA TRP A 68 33.61 3.27 4.63
C TRP A 68 34.62 2.58 3.70
N GLU A 69 34.13 1.80 2.74
CA GLU A 69 34.97 1.04 1.82
C GLU A 69 35.79 1.94 0.89
N SER A 70 35.20 3.02 0.35
CA SER A 70 35.96 3.96 -0.47
C SER A 70 37.04 4.70 0.32
N GLY A 71 36.77 5.03 1.59
CA GLY A 71 37.79 5.61 2.46
C GLY A 71 38.91 4.64 2.83
N ARG A 72 38.66 3.33 2.87
CA ARG A 72 39.73 2.31 2.97
C ARG A 72 40.59 2.29 1.73
N LEU A 73 39.99 2.30 0.54
CA LEU A 73 40.73 2.35 -0.74
C LEU A 73 41.58 3.61 -0.84
N ARG A 74 41.05 4.76 -0.42
CA ARG A 74 41.79 6.02 -0.37
C ARG A 74 42.98 5.95 0.58
N ARG A 75 42.79 5.43 1.80
CA ARG A 75 43.90 5.26 2.77
C ARG A 75 44.99 4.32 2.26
N ALA A 76 44.61 3.33 1.46
CA ALA A 76 45.55 2.41 0.82
C ALA A 76 46.14 2.96 -0.49
N ALA A 77 45.90 4.23 -0.84
CA ALA A 77 46.39 4.90 -2.04
C ALA A 77 46.11 4.13 -3.36
N VAL A 78 45.04 3.33 -3.39
CA VAL A 78 44.74 2.42 -4.52
C VAL A 78 44.59 3.16 -5.85
N TRP A 79 44.16 4.43 -5.80
CA TRP A 79 43.97 5.27 -6.98
C TRP A 79 45.26 5.89 -7.52
N GLU A 80 46.32 5.93 -6.72
CA GLU A 80 47.66 6.42 -7.06
C GLU A 80 48.54 5.30 -7.62
N LEU A 81 48.26 4.05 -7.26
CA LEU A 81 48.85 2.88 -7.89
C LEU A 81 48.37 2.81 -9.35
N ALA A 82 49.29 2.68 -10.31
CA ALA A 82 48.99 2.55 -11.74
C ALA A 82 48.08 1.34 -11.97
N PRO A 83 46.74 1.52 -12.08
CA PRO A 83 45.85 0.40 -11.99
C PRO A 83 45.75 -0.23 -13.38
N ALA A 84 46.11 -1.51 -13.49
CA ALA A 84 45.88 -2.29 -14.72
C ALA A 84 44.38 -2.50 -15.04
N ARG A 85 43.47 -1.98 -14.21
CA ARG A 85 42.01 -2.17 -14.28
C ARG A 85 41.28 -0.84 -14.21
N SER A 86 40.12 -0.77 -14.85
CA SER A 86 39.21 0.39 -14.77
C SER A 86 38.83 0.70 -13.32
N ARG A 87 38.77 1.99 -12.97
CA ARG A 87 38.35 2.47 -11.64
C ARG A 87 36.94 2.00 -11.28
N TYR A 88 36.05 1.94 -12.27
CA TYR A 88 34.68 1.46 -12.11
C TYR A 88 34.63 -0.02 -11.75
N LEU A 89 35.54 -0.84 -12.30
CA LEU A 89 35.60 -2.27 -11.98
C LEU A 89 36.05 -2.49 -10.53
N VAL A 90 37.02 -1.70 -10.05
CA VAL A 90 37.46 -1.75 -8.65
C VAL A 90 36.32 -1.33 -7.71
N ALA A 91 35.65 -0.21 -8.02
CA ALA A 91 34.51 0.26 -7.23
C ALA A 91 33.38 -0.78 -7.19
N ALA A 92 33.00 -1.35 -8.35
CA ALA A 92 31.95 -2.36 -8.44
C ALA A 92 32.28 -3.62 -7.61
N GLN A 93 33.53 -4.10 -7.66
CA GLN A 93 33.95 -5.25 -6.86
C GLN A 93 33.86 -4.99 -5.35
N VAL A 94 34.23 -3.79 -4.92
CA VAL A 94 34.22 -3.41 -3.50
C VAL A 94 32.79 -3.13 -3.00
N LEU A 95 31.93 -2.57 -3.85
CA LEU A 95 30.54 -2.30 -3.52
C LEU A 95 29.63 -3.53 -3.58
N LEU A 96 29.99 -4.57 -4.33
CA LEU A 96 29.18 -5.79 -4.46
C LEU A 96 28.71 -6.39 -3.11
N PRO A 97 29.58 -6.63 -2.10
CA PRO A 97 29.13 -7.14 -0.80
C PRO A 97 28.28 -6.13 -0.01
N VAL A 98 28.49 -4.83 -0.20
CA VAL A 98 27.70 -3.77 0.44
C VAL A 98 26.28 -3.76 -0.11
N VAL A 99 26.15 -3.76 -1.44
CA VAL A 99 24.85 -3.85 -2.13
C VAL A 99 24.17 -5.17 -1.80
N GLY A 100 24.92 -6.28 -1.78
CA GLY A 100 24.41 -7.60 -1.40
C GLY A 100 23.84 -7.63 0.02
N LEU A 101 24.44 -6.93 0.99
CA LEU A 101 23.87 -6.81 2.33
C LEU A 101 22.57 -6.01 2.33
N GLY A 102 22.52 -4.87 1.64
CA GLY A 102 21.28 -4.09 1.50
C GLY A 102 20.16 -4.88 0.85
N TRP A 103 20.49 -5.66 -0.19
CA TRP A 103 19.54 -6.57 -0.84
C TRP A 103 19.07 -7.67 0.10
N LEU A 104 19.99 -8.28 0.86
CA LEU A 104 19.65 -9.30 1.84
C LEU A 104 18.71 -8.74 2.92
N MET A 105 18.93 -7.51 3.38
CA MET A 105 18.06 -6.84 4.35
C MET A 105 16.61 -6.74 3.82
N LEU A 106 16.41 -6.30 2.58
CA LEU A 106 15.08 -6.17 1.99
C LEU A 106 14.45 -7.53 1.69
N CYS A 107 15.18 -8.42 1.01
CA CYS A 107 14.70 -9.74 0.63
C CYS A 107 14.36 -10.62 1.85
N LEU A 108 15.12 -10.52 2.94
CA LEU A 108 14.86 -11.29 4.16
C LEU A 108 13.47 -10.99 4.74
N LEU A 109 13.10 -9.72 4.85
CA LEU A 109 11.80 -9.35 5.42
C LEU A 109 10.64 -9.72 4.50
N VAL A 110 10.80 -9.51 3.19
CA VAL A 110 9.78 -9.90 2.20
C VAL A 110 9.59 -11.42 2.18
N THR A 111 10.67 -12.20 2.18
CA THR A 111 10.60 -13.67 2.20
C THR A 111 9.99 -14.17 3.50
N LEU A 112 10.29 -13.56 4.64
CA LEU A 112 9.68 -13.91 5.92
C LEU A 112 8.17 -13.62 5.93
N ALA A 113 7.73 -12.49 5.39
CA ALA A 113 6.31 -12.14 5.29
C ALA A 113 5.55 -13.13 4.39
N LEU A 114 6.06 -13.38 3.18
CA LEU A 114 5.48 -14.33 2.23
C LEU A 114 5.44 -15.76 2.79
N ALA A 115 6.52 -16.21 3.43
CA ALA A 115 6.61 -17.54 4.03
C ALA A 115 5.63 -17.73 5.19
N ARG A 116 5.42 -16.69 6.02
CA ARG A 116 4.43 -16.74 7.11
C ARG A 116 3.00 -16.81 6.59
N ALA A 117 2.70 -16.11 5.50
CA ALA A 117 1.39 -16.13 4.87
C ALA A 117 1.16 -17.34 3.96
N GLY A 118 2.20 -18.12 3.63
CA GLY A 118 2.11 -19.23 2.67
C GLY A 118 1.86 -18.77 1.23
N VAL A 119 2.21 -17.53 0.90
CA VAL A 119 1.92 -16.90 -0.41
C VAL A 119 3.18 -16.85 -1.28
N VAL A 120 3.02 -17.16 -2.56
CA VAL A 120 4.08 -17.03 -3.57
C VAL A 120 4.06 -15.62 -4.17
N PRO A 121 5.22 -14.96 -4.35
CA PRO A 121 5.24 -13.63 -4.95
C PRO A 121 4.78 -13.67 -6.41
N THR A 122 4.03 -12.65 -6.83
CA THR A 122 3.62 -12.45 -8.23
C THR A 122 4.53 -11.42 -8.90
N PRO A 123 4.68 -11.40 -10.23
CA PRO A 123 5.49 -10.38 -10.90
C PRO A 123 5.07 -8.94 -10.55
N VAL A 124 3.78 -8.72 -10.34
CA VAL A 124 3.21 -7.41 -9.99
C VAL A 124 3.53 -7.00 -8.55
N SER A 125 3.73 -7.96 -7.64
CA SER A 125 4.11 -7.67 -6.24
C SER A 125 5.58 -7.26 -6.09
N LEU A 126 6.44 -7.56 -7.06
CA LEU A 126 7.89 -7.36 -6.94
C LEU A 126 8.34 -5.91 -7.22
N GLY A 127 7.48 -5.06 -7.78
CA GLY A 127 7.81 -3.68 -8.15
C GLY A 127 8.49 -2.88 -7.03
N PRO A 128 7.86 -2.76 -5.84
CA PRO A 128 8.47 -2.09 -4.69
C PRO A 128 9.81 -2.70 -4.26
N LEU A 129 9.91 -4.03 -4.21
CA LEU A 129 11.17 -4.70 -3.87
C LEU A 129 12.28 -4.34 -4.86
N VAL A 130 12.01 -4.44 -6.17
CA VAL A 130 12.97 -4.10 -7.23
C VAL A 130 13.43 -2.65 -7.11
N LEU A 131 12.51 -1.72 -6.85
CA LEU A 131 12.84 -0.32 -6.57
C LEU A 131 13.83 -0.22 -5.40
N GLY A 132 13.54 -0.91 -4.29
CA GLY A 132 14.43 -0.98 -3.13
C GLY A 132 15.83 -1.49 -3.43
N LEU A 133 15.92 -2.56 -4.23
CA LEU A 133 17.20 -3.14 -4.64
C LEU A 133 18.02 -2.15 -5.49
N VAL A 134 17.37 -1.44 -6.41
CA VAL A 134 18.01 -0.40 -7.24
C VAL A 134 18.51 0.75 -6.37
N LEU A 135 17.69 1.21 -5.43
CA LEU A 135 18.04 2.33 -4.55
C LEU A 135 19.13 1.98 -3.55
N CYS A 136 19.21 0.73 -3.07
CA CYS A 136 20.36 0.24 -2.32
C CYS A 136 21.68 0.43 -3.09
N GLY A 137 21.67 0.10 -4.39
CA GLY A 137 22.80 0.32 -5.28
C GLY A 137 23.15 1.80 -5.46
N ALA A 138 22.14 2.64 -5.69
CA ALA A 138 22.33 4.08 -5.83
C ALA A 138 22.93 4.72 -4.57
N HIS A 139 22.39 4.40 -3.38
CA HIS A 139 22.91 4.87 -2.10
C HIS A 139 24.34 4.39 -1.82
N ALA A 140 24.69 3.16 -2.20
CA ALA A 140 26.06 2.65 -2.10
C ALA A 140 27.04 3.47 -2.96
N VAL A 141 26.65 3.84 -4.19
CA VAL A 141 27.47 4.70 -5.09
C VAL A 141 27.64 6.10 -4.52
N VAL A 142 26.55 6.72 -4.03
CA VAL A 142 26.60 8.04 -3.40
C VAL A 142 27.53 8.02 -2.18
N GLY A 143 27.37 7.04 -1.30
CA GLY A 143 28.22 6.85 -0.14
C GLY A 143 29.70 6.67 -0.53
N PHE A 144 29.96 5.80 -1.50
CA PHE A 144 31.31 5.58 -2.02
C PHE A 144 31.98 6.89 -2.45
N ALA A 145 31.28 7.74 -3.18
CA ALA A 145 31.84 9.00 -3.62
C ALA A 145 32.13 9.98 -2.49
N VAL A 146 31.25 10.06 -1.49
CA VAL A 146 31.49 10.88 -0.31
C VAL A 146 32.74 10.38 0.42
N GLY A 147 32.91 9.08 0.60
CA GLY A 147 34.09 8.51 1.27
C GLY A 147 35.42 8.68 0.49
N LEU A 148 35.36 8.96 -0.81
CA LEU A 148 36.56 9.40 -1.56
C LEU A 148 37.02 10.81 -1.15
N ARG A 149 36.12 11.66 -0.63
CA ARG A 149 36.41 13.07 -0.29
C ARG A 149 36.49 13.33 1.21
N ALA A 150 35.70 12.63 2.01
CA ALA A 150 35.63 12.81 3.47
C ALA A 150 36.29 11.65 4.22
N PRO A 151 36.76 11.82 5.48
CA PRO A 151 37.24 10.73 6.31
C PRO A 151 36.14 9.68 6.57
N ALA A 152 36.40 8.40 6.31
CA ALA A 152 35.42 7.31 6.49
C ALA A 152 34.82 7.25 7.90
N VAL A 153 35.62 7.55 8.93
CA VAL A 153 35.20 7.53 10.34
C VAL A 153 34.09 8.54 10.63
N VAL A 154 34.03 9.64 9.88
CA VAL A 154 32.99 10.68 10.02
C VAL A 154 31.89 10.48 8.97
N ALA A 155 32.28 10.21 7.72
CA ALA A 155 31.34 10.12 6.60
C ALA A 155 30.32 8.98 6.77
N ALA A 156 30.75 7.80 7.21
CA ALA A 156 29.88 6.64 7.34
C ALA A 156 28.73 6.85 8.34
N PRO A 157 28.96 7.23 9.62
CA PRO A 157 27.86 7.45 10.57
C PRO A 157 26.97 8.63 10.18
N VAL A 158 27.55 9.72 9.65
CA VAL A 158 26.77 10.87 9.19
C VAL A 158 25.83 10.47 8.04
N LEU A 159 26.32 9.72 7.06
CA LEU A 159 25.47 9.25 5.96
C LEU A 159 24.41 8.25 6.43
N ALA A 160 24.72 7.36 7.36
CA ALA A 160 23.73 6.44 7.92
C ALA A 160 22.52 7.21 8.49
N VAL A 161 22.80 8.22 9.32
CA VAL A 161 21.76 9.04 9.97
C VAL A 161 21.05 9.95 8.99
N LEU A 162 21.78 10.65 8.11
CA LEU A 162 21.17 11.56 7.15
C LEU A 162 20.28 10.84 6.15
N VAL A 163 20.73 9.71 5.59
CA VAL A 163 19.92 8.92 4.66
C VAL A 163 18.71 8.36 5.38
N TRP A 164 18.88 7.81 6.59
CA TRP A 164 17.75 7.33 7.39
C TRP A 164 16.73 8.44 7.64
N LEU A 165 17.17 9.63 8.08
CA LEU A 165 16.29 10.78 8.33
C LEU A 165 15.55 11.21 7.07
N VAL A 166 16.26 11.46 5.96
CA VAL A 166 15.64 11.91 4.70
C VAL A 166 14.62 10.90 4.20
N VAL A 167 14.97 9.62 4.21
CA VAL A 167 14.10 8.56 3.72
C VAL A 167 12.91 8.37 4.66
N ALA A 168 13.14 8.20 5.97
CA ALA A 168 12.07 7.99 6.95
C ALA A 168 11.09 9.17 7.03
N THR A 169 11.58 10.40 7.01
CA THR A 169 10.74 11.62 7.08
C THR A 169 9.88 11.83 5.84
N SER A 170 10.22 11.25 4.69
CA SER A 170 9.38 11.37 3.49
C SER A 170 7.99 10.76 3.64
N ARG A 171 7.82 9.81 4.58
CA ARG A 171 6.49 9.28 4.97
C ARG A 171 5.67 10.32 5.74
N ALA A 172 6.33 11.13 6.56
CA ALA A 172 5.68 12.10 7.44
C ALA A 172 5.19 13.36 6.70
N THR A 173 5.39 13.45 5.38
CA THR A 173 4.90 14.59 4.59
C THR A 173 3.61 14.24 3.86
N ASP A 174 2.60 15.10 4.01
CA ASP A 174 1.33 15.02 3.29
C ASP A 174 1.43 15.49 1.84
N VAL A 175 2.53 16.14 1.47
CA VAL A 175 2.75 16.69 0.14
C VAL A 175 3.20 15.56 -0.80
N PRO A 176 2.38 15.14 -1.79
CA PRO A 176 2.64 13.92 -2.57
C PRO A 176 4.00 13.97 -3.31
N TRP A 177 4.34 15.08 -3.94
CA TRP A 177 5.62 15.16 -4.66
C TRP A 177 6.85 14.95 -3.75
N ARG A 178 6.80 15.34 -2.47
CA ARG A 178 7.89 15.08 -1.52
C ARG A 178 7.98 13.60 -1.18
N ARG A 179 6.83 12.99 -0.89
CA ARG A 179 6.71 11.56 -0.59
C ARG A 179 7.27 10.69 -1.72
N TYR A 180 7.01 11.08 -2.97
CA TYR A 180 7.42 10.31 -4.16
C TYR A 180 8.80 10.65 -4.73
N THR A 181 9.54 11.62 -4.17
CA THR A 181 10.88 12.00 -4.70
C THR A 181 12.03 11.71 -3.74
N LEU A 182 11.74 11.35 -2.49
CA LEU A 182 12.73 11.14 -1.43
C LEU A 182 13.13 9.65 -1.23
N GLY A 183 12.83 8.80 -2.20
CA GLY A 183 13.48 7.50 -2.35
C GLY A 183 12.90 6.32 -1.56
N GLN A 184 11.73 6.43 -0.94
CA GLN A 184 11.00 5.24 -0.47
C GLN A 184 9.63 5.15 -1.12
N TYR A 185 9.14 3.92 -1.24
CA TYR A 185 7.75 3.69 -1.61
C TYR A 185 6.86 4.07 -0.43
N GLY A 186 6.36 5.29 -0.45
CA GLY A 186 5.70 5.94 0.69
C GLY A 186 4.31 5.43 1.02
N VAL A 187 3.94 4.24 0.55
CA VAL A 187 2.60 3.68 0.66
C VAL A 187 2.67 2.16 0.85
N THR A 188 2.04 1.66 1.91
CA THR A 188 1.72 0.23 2.02
C THR A 188 0.51 -0.07 1.13
N LEU A 189 0.65 -1.06 0.24
CA LEU A 189 -0.41 -1.43 -0.71
C LEU A 189 -1.50 -2.22 0.02
N GLU A 190 -2.76 -1.85 -0.19
CA GLU A 190 -3.92 -2.58 0.32
C GLU A 190 -4.35 -3.69 -0.64
N PHE A 191 -5.36 -4.46 -0.25
CA PHE A 191 -5.89 -5.53 -1.09
C PHE A 191 -6.40 -4.96 -2.43
N GLY A 192 -6.11 -5.66 -3.53
CA GLY A 192 -6.47 -5.17 -4.87
C GLY A 192 -5.60 -4.04 -5.41
N GLU A 193 -4.71 -3.46 -4.59
CA GLU A 193 -3.80 -2.40 -5.03
C GLU A 193 -2.47 -2.96 -5.57
N THR A 194 -1.94 -2.28 -6.58
CA THR A 194 -0.62 -2.54 -7.15
C THR A 194 0.11 -1.24 -7.49
N ALA A 195 1.43 -1.29 -7.39
CA ALA A 195 2.28 -0.16 -7.74
C ALA A 195 2.29 0.08 -9.26
N THR A 196 2.04 1.32 -9.69
CA THR A 196 2.19 1.69 -11.10
C THR A 196 3.66 1.92 -11.45
N VAL A 197 4.04 1.65 -12.71
CA VAL A 197 5.40 1.94 -13.20
C VAL A 197 5.75 3.42 -13.01
N GLY A 198 4.79 4.33 -13.25
CA GLY A 198 4.98 5.76 -13.03
C GLY A 198 5.34 6.10 -11.58
N SER A 199 4.66 5.48 -10.61
CA SER A 199 4.95 5.67 -9.18
C SER A 199 6.37 5.19 -8.79
N LEU A 200 6.81 4.07 -9.35
CA LEU A 200 8.14 3.49 -9.08
C LEU A 200 9.25 4.32 -9.73
N VAL A 201 9.05 4.74 -10.98
CA VAL A 201 10.03 5.55 -11.73
C VAL A 201 10.22 6.91 -11.08
N ALA A 202 9.13 7.59 -10.68
CA ALA A 202 9.21 8.88 -10.01
C ALA A 202 10.08 8.84 -8.74
N GLN A 203 9.99 7.75 -7.97
CA GLN A 203 10.80 7.54 -6.76
C GLN A 203 12.25 7.16 -7.06
N ALA A 204 12.48 6.38 -8.12
CA ALA A 204 13.84 5.97 -8.49
C ALA A 204 14.66 7.15 -9.03
N LEU A 205 14.03 8.02 -9.82
CA LEU A 205 14.72 9.02 -10.64
C LEU A 205 15.66 9.94 -9.86
N PRO A 206 15.27 10.61 -8.75
CA PRO A 206 16.16 11.55 -8.07
C PRO A 206 17.43 10.89 -7.52
N THR A 207 17.28 9.76 -6.84
CA THR A 207 18.40 9.05 -6.20
C THR A 207 19.29 8.37 -7.23
N VAL A 208 18.71 7.76 -8.27
CA VAL A 208 19.48 7.15 -9.37
C VAL A 208 20.22 8.24 -10.16
N ALA A 209 19.58 9.37 -10.45
CA ALA A 209 20.22 10.50 -11.11
C ALA A 209 21.37 11.08 -10.27
N LEU A 210 21.20 11.18 -8.95
CA LEU A 210 22.29 11.58 -8.05
C LEU A 210 23.47 10.59 -8.10
N ALA A 211 23.20 9.29 -8.04
CA ALA A 211 24.24 8.26 -8.14
C ALA A 211 24.98 8.32 -9.49
N LEU A 212 24.24 8.47 -10.60
CA LEU A 212 24.82 8.60 -11.94
C LEU A 212 25.61 9.89 -12.13
N ALA A 213 25.09 11.01 -11.63
CA ALA A 213 25.78 12.31 -11.68
C ALA A 213 27.12 12.23 -10.96
N VAL A 214 27.13 11.63 -9.77
CA VAL A 214 28.35 11.46 -8.99
C VAL A 214 29.32 10.47 -9.64
N ALA A 215 28.82 9.38 -10.24
CA ALA A 215 29.64 8.45 -11.00
C ALA A 215 30.23 9.08 -12.29
N ALA A 216 29.53 10.04 -12.90
CA ALA A 216 29.99 10.77 -14.08
C ALA A 216 31.22 11.64 -13.77
N LEU A 217 31.38 12.10 -12.52
CA LEU A 217 32.57 12.84 -12.07
C LEU A 217 33.86 11.99 -12.09
N TRP A 218 33.75 10.67 -12.25
CA TRP A 218 34.90 9.77 -12.38
C TRP A 218 35.25 9.42 -13.83
N LEU A 219 34.49 9.93 -14.81
CA LEU A 219 34.78 9.70 -16.21
C LEU A 219 36.11 10.35 -16.60
N PRO A 220 36.84 9.79 -17.58
CA PRO A 220 38.08 10.35 -18.09
C PRO A 220 37.82 11.57 -19.01
N LEU A 221 36.95 12.48 -18.57
CA LEU A 221 36.60 13.71 -19.27
C LEU A 221 37.30 14.90 -18.62
N ARG A 222 37.34 16.04 -19.32
CA ARG A 222 37.76 17.31 -18.70
C ARG A 222 36.81 17.62 -17.53
N GLN A 223 37.35 18.07 -16.40
CA GLN A 223 36.58 18.29 -15.16
C GLN A 223 35.30 19.12 -15.38
N LEU A 224 35.38 20.17 -16.22
CA LEU A 224 34.23 21.00 -16.57
C LEU A 224 33.14 20.23 -17.33
N LEU A 225 33.52 19.33 -18.25
CA LEU A 225 32.57 18.50 -19.00
C LEU A 225 31.94 17.44 -18.09
N ALA A 226 32.73 16.82 -17.21
CA ALA A 226 32.21 15.86 -16.23
C ALA A 226 31.25 16.52 -15.24
N ALA A 227 31.58 17.73 -14.77
CA ALA A 227 30.71 18.52 -13.89
C ALA A 227 29.42 18.96 -14.60
N ALA A 228 29.51 19.43 -15.85
CA ALA A 228 28.34 19.79 -16.65
C ALA A 228 27.43 18.58 -16.88
N LEU A 229 28.00 17.43 -17.25
CA LEU A 229 27.23 16.19 -17.41
C LEU A 229 26.57 15.76 -16.10
N ALA A 230 27.31 15.79 -14.99
CA ALA A 230 26.77 15.46 -13.67
C ALA A 230 25.60 16.37 -13.28
N LEU A 231 25.75 17.68 -13.45
CA LEU A 231 24.70 18.65 -13.17
C LEU A 231 23.48 18.42 -14.06
N THR A 232 23.67 18.22 -15.36
CA THR A 232 22.59 17.93 -16.31
C THR A 232 21.82 16.68 -15.92
N VAL A 233 22.50 15.58 -15.60
CA VAL A 233 21.86 14.32 -15.18
C VAL A 233 21.07 14.52 -13.89
N LEU A 234 21.64 15.20 -12.89
CA LEU A 234 20.98 15.47 -11.61
C LEU A 234 19.72 16.34 -11.80
N VAL A 235 19.84 17.44 -12.52
CA VAL A 235 18.73 18.37 -12.78
C VAL A 235 17.66 17.72 -13.64
N ALA A 236 18.04 16.96 -14.67
CA ALA A 236 17.08 16.23 -15.49
C ALA A 236 16.32 15.18 -14.68
N GLY A 237 17.00 14.36 -13.87
CA GLY A 237 16.35 13.34 -13.06
C GLY A 237 15.40 13.92 -12.02
N ALA A 238 15.83 14.94 -11.27
CA ALA A 238 14.99 15.63 -10.30
C ALA A 238 13.84 16.40 -10.97
N GLY A 239 14.11 17.05 -12.10
CA GLY A 239 13.13 17.83 -12.86
C GLY A 239 12.03 16.95 -13.47
N VAL A 240 12.39 15.79 -14.05
CA VAL A 240 11.42 14.82 -14.58
C VAL A 240 10.60 14.22 -13.43
N ALA A 241 11.24 13.83 -12.32
CA ALA A 241 10.51 13.31 -11.16
C ALA A 241 9.53 14.35 -10.59
N HIS A 242 9.95 15.62 -10.51
CA HIS A 242 9.06 16.70 -10.09
C HIS A 242 7.92 16.94 -11.10
N ALA A 243 8.21 16.97 -12.40
CA ALA A 243 7.19 17.15 -13.44
C ALA A 243 6.15 16.01 -13.44
N MET A 244 6.57 14.78 -13.14
CA MET A 244 5.66 13.65 -13.00
C MET A 244 4.74 13.77 -11.78
N THR A 245 5.25 14.34 -10.68
CA THR A 245 4.61 14.24 -9.35
C THR A 245 3.93 15.51 -8.88
N ARG A 246 4.21 16.67 -9.50
CA ARG A 246 3.71 17.99 -9.06
C ARG A 246 2.19 18.10 -9.06
N ASP A 247 1.52 17.38 -9.95
CA ASP A 247 0.07 17.44 -10.16
C ASP A 247 -0.65 16.27 -9.44
N TRP A 248 0.08 15.44 -8.68
CA TRP A 248 -0.52 14.34 -7.94
C TRP A 248 -1.23 14.84 -6.69
N THR A 249 -2.54 14.62 -6.65
CA THR A 249 -3.38 14.87 -5.46
C THR A 249 -3.57 13.60 -4.62
N THR A 250 -3.37 12.43 -5.23
CA THR A 250 -3.54 11.11 -4.61
C THR A 250 -2.41 10.17 -5.05
N ASP A 251 -2.22 9.09 -4.29
CA ASP A 251 -1.21 8.06 -4.59
C ASP A 251 -1.55 7.36 -5.93
N PRO A 252 -0.70 7.42 -6.98
CA PRO A 252 -1.02 6.84 -8.30
C PRO A 252 -0.82 5.32 -8.30
N LEU A 253 -1.80 4.64 -7.70
CA LEU A 253 -1.91 3.19 -7.59
C LEU A 253 -2.86 2.67 -8.65
N ARG A 254 -2.68 1.40 -9.03
CA ARG A 254 -3.69 0.67 -9.78
C ARG A 254 -4.53 -0.13 -8.78
N ILE A 255 -5.81 0.20 -8.70
CA ILE A 255 -6.84 -0.54 -7.95
C ILE A 255 -7.42 -1.65 -8.82
N ASP A 256 -8.28 -2.51 -8.23
CA ASP A 256 -8.97 -3.59 -8.92
C ASP A 256 -8.02 -4.53 -9.70
N ALA A 257 -6.84 -4.77 -9.12
CA ALA A 257 -5.80 -5.61 -9.72
C ALA A 257 -5.82 -7.05 -9.20
N ALA A 258 -6.62 -7.34 -8.17
CA ALA A 258 -6.79 -8.69 -7.66
C ALA A 258 -7.68 -9.51 -8.62
N PRO A 259 -7.32 -10.76 -8.91
CA PRO A 259 -8.15 -11.61 -9.75
C PRO A 259 -9.46 -11.96 -9.04
N MET A 260 -10.55 -11.98 -9.81
CA MET A 260 -11.92 -12.16 -9.32
C MET A 260 -12.51 -13.44 -9.88
N THR A 261 -13.09 -14.27 -9.02
CA THR A 261 -13.99 -15.36 -9.40
C THR A 261 -15.42 -14.85 -9.41
N CYS A 262 -16.17 -15.18 -10.45
CA CYS A 262 -17.57 -14.78 -10.55
C CYS A 262 -18.50 -15.98 -10.77
N ALA A 263 -19.72 -15.89 -10.24
CA ALA A 263 -20.81 -16.84 -10.45
C ALA A 263 -22.05 -16.15 -11.02
N GLY A 264 -22.82 -16.88 -11.82
CA GLY A 264 -24.08 -16.40 -12.42
C GLY A 264 -23.91 -15.39 -13.57
N GLN A 265 -25.05 -14.87 -14.02
CA GLN A 265 -25.13 -13.86 -15.09
C GLN A 265 -26.07 -12.68 -14.79
N ALA A 266 -27.12 -12.88 -13.98
CA ALA A 266 -28.07 -11.82 -13.62
C ALA A 266 -28.62 -12.06 -12.19
N PRO A 267 -28.08 -11.37 -11.16
CA PRO A 267 -26.81 -10.67 -11.18
C PRO A 267 -25.63 -11.64 -11.34
N ARG A 268 -24.56 -11.16 -11.98
CA ARG A 268 -23.23 -11.77 -11.89
C ARG A 268 -22.59 -11.35 -10.56
N VAL A 269 -22.25 -12.31 -9.71
CA VAL A 269 -21.63 -12.04 -8.39
C VAL A 269 -20.15 -12.33 -8.46
N CYS A 270 -19.29 -11.36 -8.13
CA CYS A 270 -17.83 -11.47 -8.23
C CYS A 270 -17.15 -11.23 -6.88
N MET A 271 -16.23 -12.12 -6.50
CA MET A 271 -15.40 -12.01 -5.30
C MET A 271 -13.93 -12.33 -5.60
N PRO A 272 -12.97 -11.84 -4.79
CA PRO A 272 -11.56 -12.11 -5.02
C PRO A 272 -11.23 -13.60 -4.90
N GLU A 273 -10.41 -14.12 -5.82
CA GLU A 273 -9.96 -15.52 -5.81
C GLU A 273 -9.27 -15.92 -4.49
N ALA A 274 -8.60 -14.97 -3.83
CA ALA A 274 -7.88 -15.23 -2.60
C ALA A 274 -8.78 -15.39 -1.37
N THR A 275 -10.02 -14.94 -1.45
CA THR A 275 -10.94 -14.88 -0.30
C THR A 275 -12.21 -15.68 -0.51
N VAL A 276 -12.52 -16.01 -1.77
CA VAL A 276 -13.71 -16.76 -2.14
C VAL A 276 -13.71 -18.15 -1.52
N GLY A 277 -14.70 -18.41 -0.66
CA GLY A 277 -15.01 -19.74 -0.15
C GLY A 277 -15.90 -20.47 -1.15
N ASP A 278 -17.21 -20.35 -0.96
CA ASP A 278 -18.22 -20.92 -1.86
C ASP A 278 -18.99 -19.78 -2.55
N ILE A 279 -18.53 -19.42 -3.75
CA ILE A 279 -19.12 -18.32 -4.53
C ILE A 279 -20.58 -18.56 -4.90
N GLU A 280 -21.00 -19.82 -5.05
CA GLU A 280 -22.39 -20.14 -5.37
C GLU A 280 -23.29 -20.00 -4.14
N ALA A 281 -22.78 -20.32 -2.95
CA ALA A 281 -23.49 -20.03 -1.70
C ALA A 281 -23.66 -18.51 -1.50
N VAL A 282 -22.59 -17.73 -1.65
CA VAL A 282 -22.67 -16.25 -1.56
C VAL A 282 -23.62 -15.70 -2.62
N ARG A 283 -23.54 -16.20 -3.85
CA ARG A 283 -24.48 -15.81 -4.92
C ARG A 283 -25.93 -16.12 -4.54
N THR A 284 -26.20 -17.29 -3.97
CA THR A 284 -27.54 -17.66 -3.53
C THR A 284 -28.08 -16.70 -2.48
N GLU A 285 -27.23 -16.25 -1.55
CA GLU A 285 -27.60 -15.23 -0.58
C GLU A 285 -27.86 -13.86 -1.21
N VAL A 286 -27.00 -13.43 -2.14
CA VAL A 286 -27.14 -12.18 -2.89
C VAL A 286 -28.43 -12.17 -3.69
N VAL A 287 -28.70 -13.23 -4.47
CA VAL A 287 -29.92 -13.36 -5.27
C VAL A 287 -31.15 -13.38 -4.37
N GLY A 288 -31.13 -14.15 -3.27
CA GLY A 288 -32.26 -14.19 -2.35
C GLY A 288 -32.55 -12.85 -1.66
N ALA A 289 -31.52 -12.08 -1.31
CA ALA A 289 -31.69 -10.74 -0.78
C ALA A 289 -32.22 -9.77 -1.85
N LEU A 290 -31.68 -9.86 -3.07
CA LEU A 290 -32.10 -9.02 -4.19
C LEU A 290 -33.57 -9.29 -4.57
N ASP A 291 -33.98 -10.55 -4.66
CA ASP A 291 -35.36 -10.94 -4.94
C ASP A 291 -36.32 -10.37 -3.88
N ALA A 292 -35.93 -10.39 -2.60
CA ALA A 292 -36.71 -9.79 -1.53
C ALA A 292 -36.81 -8.26 -1.68
N LEU A 293 -35.71 -7.58 -2.00
CA LEU A 293 -35.68 -6.12 -2.19
C LEU A 293 -36.50 -5.68 -3.41
N VAL A 294 -36.43 -6.43 -4.51
CA VAL A 294 -37.22 -6.21 -5.73
C VAL A 294 -38.70 -6.45 -5.46
N ALA A 295 -39.05 -7.51 -4.73
CA ALA A 295 -40.44 -7.79 -4.35
C ALA A 295 -41.04 -6.69 -3.47
N LEU A 296 -40.22 -5.99 -2.68
CA LEU A 296 -40.62 -4.84 -1.88
C LEU A 296 -40.68 -3.52 -2.69
N GLY A 297 -40.20 -3.51 -3.93
CA GLY A 297 -40.14 -2.29 -4.75
C GLY A 297 -39.07 -1.28 -4.30
N ILE A 298 -38.09 -1.73 -3.52
CA ILE A 298 -37.03 -0.88 -2.95
C ILE A 298 -35.84 -0.76 -3.91
N ALA A 299 -35.60 -1.78 -4.73
CA ALA A 299 -34.46 -1.85 -5.64
C ALA A 299 -34.83 -2.40 -7.02
N GLU A 300 -34.04 -2.00 -8.01
CA GLU A 300 -33.97 -2.66 -9.31
C GLU A 300 -32.76 -3.63 -9.34
N PRO A 301 -32.86 -4.77 -10.04
CA PRO A 301 -31.79 -5.76 -10.05
C PRO A 301 -30.57 -5.28 -10.85
N PRO A 302 -29.37 -5.13 -10.24
CA PRO A 302 -28.17 -4.78 -10.97
C PRO A 302 -27.73 -5.94 -11.87
N GLY A 303 -27.05 -5.63 -12.97
CA GLY A 303 -26.40 -6.67 -13.78
C GLY A 303 -25.24 -7.36 -13.06
N THR A 304 -24.51 -6.63 -12.20
CA THR A 304 -23.35 -7.17 -11.46
C THR A 304 -23.34 -6.74 -10.00
N VAL A 305 -22.96 -7.67 -9.13
CA VAL A 305 -22.61 -7.41 -7.72
C VAL A 305 -21.16 -7.83 -7.52
N THR A 306 -20.28 -6.91 -7.15
CA THR A 306 -18.86 -7.18 -6.98
C THR A 306 -18.39 -6.82 -5.59
N ASP A 307 -17.39 -7.55 -5.10
CA ASP A 307 -16.75 -7.25 -3.83
C ASP A 307 -15.98 -5.92 -3.91
N SER A 308 -16.18 -5.03 -2.95
CA SER A 308 -15.45 -3.76 -2.81
C SER A 308 -14.07 -3.95 -2.17
N LEU A 309 -13.72 -5.16 -1.71
CA LEU A 309 -12.39 -5.43 -1.18
C LEU A 309 -11.26 -5.13 -2.18
N THR A 310 -11.50 -5.21 -3.49
CA THR A 310 -10.49 -4.89 -4.52
C THR A 310 -10.33 -3.40 -4.82
N ASP A 311 -11.20 -2.56 -4.27
CA ASP A 311 -11.14 -1.11 -4.41
C ASP A 311 -9.94 -0.51 -3.64
N GLY A 312 -9.36 -1.29 -2.73
CA GLY A 312 -8.24 -0.89 -1.88
C GLY A 312 -8.65 0.28 -0.99
N ARG A 313 -7.79 1.30 -0.90
CA ARG A 313 -8.03 2.47 -0.04
C ARG A 313 -9.12 3.41 -0.54
N ARG A 314 -9.55 3.24 -1.79
CA ARG A 314 -10.47 4.18 -2.46
C ARG A 314 -11.80 3.49 -2.69
N SER A 315 -12.77 3.75 -1.83
CA SER A 315 -14.14 3.29 -2.06
C SER A 315 -14.65 3.79 -3.42
N VAL A 316 -15.07 2.86 -4.27
CA VAL A 316 -15.76 3.19 -5.52
C VAL A 316 -17.26 3.07 -5.26
N ALA A 317 -18.00 4.13 -5.55
CA ALA A 317 -19.44 4.11 -5.39
C ALA A 317 -20.09 3.09 -6.33
N SER A 318 -21.15 2.44 -5.87
CA SER A 318 -22.01 1.63 -6.72
C SER A 318 -22.70 2.46 -7.80
N THR A 319 -23.14 1.78 -8.85
CA THR A 319 -23.96 2.33 -9.92
C THR A 319 -25.20 1.46 -10.11
N GLU A 320 -26.17 1.94 -10.89
CA GLU A 320 -27.40 1.18 -11.22
C GLU A 320 -27.10 -0.23 -11.76
N GLU A 321 -26.03 -0.38 -12.56
CA GLU A 321 -25.65 -1.65 -13.19
C GLU A 321 -24.68 -2.48 -12.34
N THR A 322 -23.95 -1.86 -11.41
CA THR A 322 -22.89 -2.53 -10.64
C THR A 322 -22.90 -2.10 -9.19
N TRP A 323 -23.31 -3.02 -8.32
CA TRP A 323 -23.23 -2.82 -6.87
C TRP A 323 -21.88 -3.28 -6.33
N ARG A 324 -21.25 -2.45 -5.49
CA ARG A 324 -19.95 -2.70 -4.87
C ARG A 324 -20.11 -2.86 -3.36
N LEU A 325 -19.99 -4.10 -2.89
CA LEU A 325 -20.31 -4.48 -1.52
C LEU A 325 -19.12 -5.14 -0.86
N GLY A 326 -18.95 -5.01 0.46
CA GLY A 326 -17.93 -5.77 1.19
C GLY A 326 -18.28 -7.26 1.33
N LEU A 327 -18.35 -8.01 0.22
CA LEU A 327 -18.83 -9.40 0.16
C LEU A 327 -17.95 -10.34 0.97
N THR A 328 -16.63 -10.22 0.88
CA THR A 328 -15.68 -11.04 1.67
C THR A 328 -15.90 -10.82 3.17
N SER A 329 -16.09 -9.57 3.59
CA SER A 329 -16.37 -9.28 4.99
C SER A 329 -17.75 -9.78 5.42
N GLY A 330 -18.73 -9.71 4.51
CA GLY A 330 -20.09 -10.18 4.71
C GLY A 330 -20.17 -11.69 4.84
N GLU A 331 -19.53 -12.46 3.95
CA GLU A 331 -19.49 -13.92 3.99
C GLU A 331 -18.88 -14.40 5.32
N ARG A 332 -17.73 -13.84 5.71
CA ARG A 332 -17.04 -14.21 6.96
C ARG A 332 -17.85 -13.90 8.23
N GLN A 333 -18.73 -12.90 8.17
CA GLN A 333 -19.54 -12.47 9.31
C GLN A 333 -20.98 -13.00 9.25
N GLY A 334 -21.36 -13.69 8.16
CA GLY A 334 -22.76 -14.10 7.93
C GLY A 334 -23.71 -12.91 7.69
N THR A 335 -23.21 -11.81 7.12
CA THR A 335 -23.97 -10.56 6.95
C THR A 335 -24.15 -10.15 5.48
N VAL A 336 -23.96 -11.05 4.51
CA VAL A 336 -24.08 -10.71 3.07
C VAL A 336 -25.44 -10.07 2.76
N ARG A 337 -26.54 -10.69 3.23
CA ARG A 337 -27.89 -10.16 3.04
C ARG A 337 -28.07 -8.76 3.64
N TYR A 338 -27.52 -8.52 4.83
CA TYR A 338 -27.56 -7.20 5.45
C TYR A 338 -26.80 -6.15 4.62
N ARG A 339 -25.64 -6.51 4.03
CA ARG A 339 -24.91 -5.62 3.12
C ARG A 339 -25.72 -5.27 1.87
N MET A 340 -26.46 -6.23 1.32
CA MET A 340 -27.38 -5.97 0.20
C MET A 340 -28.47 -4.98 0.58
N VAL A 341 -29.05 -5.11 1.78
CA VAL A 341 -30.09 -4.20 2.28
C VAL A 341 -29.54 -2.78 2.45
N THR A 342 -28.37 -2.62 3.08
CA THR A 342 -27.78 -1.29 3.29
C THR A 342 -27.42 -0.59 1.99
N GLU A 343 -27.11 -1.36 0.94
CA GLU A 343 -26.77 -0.82 -0.38
C GLU A 343 -28.00 -0.45 -1.20
N ALA A 344 -29.06 -1.24 -1.10
CA ALA A 344 -30.31 -0.99 -1.81
C ALA A 344 -31.09 0.23 -1.28
N VAL A 345 -30.87 0.59 -0.01
CA VAL A 345 -31.49 1.77 0.59
C VAL A 345 -30.74 3.02 0.14
N ASP A 346 -31.25 3.67 -0.91
CA ASP A 346 -30.70 4.90 -1.46
C ASP A 346 -31.29 6.13 -0.77
N PHE A 347 -30.42 6.98 -0.22
CA PHE A 347 -30.78 8.30 0.30
C PHE A 347 -30.33 9.36 -0.72
N PRO A 348 -31.20 10.30 -1.13
CA PRO A 348 -30.88 11.31 -2.14
C PRO A 348 -29.91 12.40 -1.66
N CYS A 349 -29.17 12.16 -0.58
CA CYS A 349 -28.20 13.07 0.02
C CYS A 349 -27.00 12.30 0.60
N TYR A 350 -25.90 13.03 0.78
CA TYR A 350 -24.67 12.45 1.32
C TYR A 350 -24.74 12.16 2.83
N LEU A 351 -25.59 12.87 3.58
CA LEU A 351 -25.56 12.86 5.05
C LEU A 351 -27.00 12.90 5.60
N PRO A 352 -27.72 11.76 5.56
CA PRO A 352 -29.10 11.69 6.04
C PRO A 352 -29.18 11.91 7.56
N GLU A 353 -30.33 12.35 8.03
CA GLU A 353 -30.61 12.46 9.46
C GLU A 353 -30.53 11.07 10.14
N PRO A 354 -29.66 10.87 11.14
CA PRO A 354 -29.33 9.53 11.64
C PRO A 354 -30.51 8.72 12.18
N ARG A 355 -31.54 9.36 12.75
CA ARG A 355 -32.72 8.64 13.25
C ARG A 355 -33.58 8.13 12.11
N ALA A 356 -33.83 8.95 11.09
CA ALA A 356 -34.58 8.57 9.90
C ALA A 356 -33.84 7.47 9.13
N GLU A 357 -32.52 7.62 8.94
CA GLU A 357 -31.66 6.60 8.34
C GLU A 357 -31.81 5.24 9.04
N ARG A 358 -31.61 5.22 10.37
CA ARG A 358 -31.74 3.99 11.18
C ARG A 358 -33.15 3.40 11.14
N SER A 359 -34.19 4.23 11.11
CA SER A 359 -35.58 3.77 11.05
C SER A 359 -35.87 3.08 9.72
N VAL A 360 -35.43 3.67 8.60
CA VAL A 360 -35.56 3.10 7.27
C VAL A 360 -34.77 1.80 7.14
N LEU A 361 -33.52 1.79 7.61
CA LEU A 361 -32.67 0.59 7.59
C LEU A 361 -33.23 -0.54 8.47
N LEU A 362 -33.77 -0.23 9.65
CA LEU A 362 -34.43 -1.21 10.51
C LEU A 362 -35.66 -1.80 9.83
N TRP A 363 -36.54 -0.96 9.28
CA TRP A 363 -37.72 -1.44 8.54
C TRP A 363 -37.32 -2.34 7.37
N ALA A 364 -36.35 -1.93 6.54
CA ALA A 364 -35.86 -2.74 5.43
C ALA A 364 -35.25 -4.06 5.93
N SER A 365 -34.55 -4.03 7.06
CA SER A 365 -33.95 -5.22 7.68
C SER A 365 -35.00 -6.19 8.23
N GLU A 366 -36.08 -5.70 8.84
CA GLU A 366 -37.22 -6.53 9.29
C GLU A 366 -37.91 -7.18 8.08
N ARG A 367 -38.18 -6.41 7.03
CA ARG A 367 -38.84 -6.89 5.79
C ARG A 367 -38.02 -7.92 5.02
N THR A 368 -36.71 -7.93 5.19
CA THR A 368 -35.78 -8.87 4.53
C THR A 368 -35.23 -9.95 5.47
N GLY A 369 -35.67 -9.98 6.73
CA GLY A 369 -35.30 -10.99 7.71
C GLY A 369 -33.85 -10.91 8.20
N VAL A 370 -33.26 -9.71 8.22
CA VAL A 370 -31.88 -9.45 8.70
C VAL A 370 -31.81 -8.47 9.89
N ALA A 371 -32.94 -8.24 10.57
CA ALA A 371 -33.03 -7.32 11.70
C ALA A 371 -32.08 -7.66 12.86
N GLU A 372 -31.85 -8.95 13.15
CA GLU A 372 -30.89 -9.35 14.19
C GLU A 372 -29.49 -8.80 13.92
N THR A 373 -29.04 -8.85 12.65
CA THR A 373 -27.76 -8.28 12.23
C THR A 373 -27.73 -6.76 12.38
N PHE A 374 -28.81 -6.07 12.02
CA PHE A 374 -28.95 -4.62 12.24
C PHE A 374 -28.78 -4.27 13.72
N TRP A 375 -29.49 -4.96 14.61
CA TRP A 375 -29.39 -4.74 16.06
C TRP A 375 -27.99 -5.04 16.59
N ALA A 376 -27.33 -6.11 16.11
CA ALA A 376 -25.97 -6.43 16.49
C ALA A 376 -24.95 -5.36 16.08
N PHE A 377 -25.18 -4.65 14.96
CA PHE A 377 -24.38 -3.48 14.58
C PHE A 377 -24.70 -2.27 15.46
N LEU A 378 -25.98 -2.02 15.72
CA LEU A 378 -26.44 -0.90 16.53
C LEU A 378 -25.95 -0.99 17.98
N ASP A 379 -25.88 -2.20 18.56
CA ASP A 379 -25.36 -2.43 19.91
C ASP A 379 -23.86 -2.09 20.07
N ARG A 380 -23.13 -1.92 18.96
CA ARG A 380 -21.73 -1.47 18.96
C ARG A 380 -21.59 0.03 18.76
N ASP A 381 -22.68 0.74 18.47
CA ASP A 381 -22.69 2.19 18.29
C ASP A 381 -22.72 2.90 19.65
N PRO A 382 -21.64 3.61 20.05
CA PRO A 382 -21.59 4.29 21.35
C PRO A 382 -22.53 5.49 21.44
N TYR A 383 -23.17 5.89 20.33
CA TYR A 383 -24.07 7.04 20.25
C TYR A 383 -25.55 6.66 20.29
N VAL A 384 -25.87 5.38 20.53
CA VAL A 384 -27.23 4.87 20.60
C VAL A 384 -27.53 4.31 21.98
N ASP A 385 -28.43 4.96 22.71
CA ASP A 385 -28.88 4.51 24.03
C ASP A 385 -30.17 3.65 23.98
N ASP A 386 -30.56 3.11 25.12
CA ASP A 386 -31.75 2.25 25.26
C ASP A 386 -33.04 2.98 24.85
N ALA A 387 -33.15 4.28 25.14
CA ALA A 387 -34.33 5.07 24.81
C ALA A 387 -34.46 5.28 23.30
N GLN A 388 -33.34 5.52 22.61
CA GLN A 388 -33.30 5.62 21.16
C GLN A 388 -33.64 4.27 20.50
N ARG A 389 -33.18 3.15 21.05
CA ARG A 389 -33.52 1.81 20.54
C ARG A 389 -35.03 1.52 20.66
N GLU A 390 -35.61 1.83 21.81
CA GLU A 390 -37.05 1.62 22.01
C GLU A 390 -37.88 2.50 21.08
N LEU A 391 -37.46 3.75 20.88
CA LEU A 391 -38.10 4.66 19.94
C LEU A 391 -38.00 4.19 18.48
N LEU A 392 -36.87 3.61 18.07
CA LEU A 392 -36.72 3.02 16.74
C LEU A 392 -37.69 1.84 16.54
N ARG A 393 -37.84 0.98 17.55
CA ARG A 393 -38.82 -0.12 17.52
C ARG A 393 -40.24 0.40 17.39
N GLU A 394 -40.63 1.36 18.24
CA GLU A 394 -42.00 1.92 18.22
C GLU A 394 -42.37 2.48 16.83
N ILE A 395 -41.43 3.21 16.20
CA ILE A 395 -41.64 3.75 14.84
C ILE A 395 -41.83 2.62 13.84
N VAL A 396 -40.90 1.65 13.80
CA VAL A 396 -40.90 0.61 12.78
C VAL A 396 -42.03 -0.38 12.98
N ASP A 397 -42.36 -0.77 14.21
CA ASP A 397 -43.49 -1.64 14.53
C ASP A 397 -44.82 -1.01 14.11
N GLY A 398 -44.96 0.31 14.30
CA GLY A 398 -46.11 1.07 13.82
C GLY A 398 -46.25 1.02 12.28
N VAL A 399 -45.13 1.10 11.55
CA VAL A 399 -45.12 0.97 10.09
C VAL A 399 -45.40 -0.46 9.66
N LEU A 400 -44.78 -1.46 10.32
CA LEU A 400 -44.95 -2.88 9.98
C LEU A 400 -46.39 -3.38 10.17
N ALA A 401 -47.18 -2.71 11.02
CA ALA A 401 -48.60 -3.00 11.23
C ALA A 401 -49.50 -2.53 10.06
N GLU A 402 -49.01 -1.64 9.20
CA GLU A 402 -49.75 -1.10 8.06
C GLU A 402 -49.69 -2.01 6.82
N PRO A 403 -50.59 -1.85 5.83
CA PRO A 403 -50.51 -2.58 4.56
C PRO A 403 -49.22 -2.27 3.77
N ASP A 404 -48.73 -3.22 2.98
CA ASP A 404 -47.47 -3.11 2.23
C ASP A 404 -47.35 -1.83 1.36
N GLU A 405 -48.45 -1.41 0.71
CA GLU A 405 -48.49 -0.16 -0.08
C GLU A 405 -48.25 1.10 0.77
N THR A 406 -48.76 1.11 2.01
CA THR A 406 -48.55 2.21 2.96
C THR A 406 -47.11 2.20 3.47
N GLN A 407 -46.55 1.02 3.73
CA GLN A 407 -45.15 0.87 4.14
C GLN A 407 -44.19 1.39 3.08
N LEU A 408 -44.41 1.02 1.81
CA LEU A 408 -43.57 1.47 0.70
C LEU A 408 -43.66 2.99 0.48
N ARG A 409 -44.86 3.57 0.64
CA ARG A 409 -45.02 5.03 0.59
C ARG A 409 -44.26 5.72 1.72
N TRP A 410 -44.38 5.18 2.94
CA TRP A 410 -43.62 5.66 4.09
C TRP A 410 -42.11 5.57 3.82
N TYR A 411 -41.62 4.48 3.25
CA TYR A 411 -40.20 4.32 2.89
C TYR A 411 -39.72 5.46 1.99
N HIS A 412 -40.41 5.74 0.88
CA HIS A 412 -40.03 6.81 -0.04
C HIS A 412 -40.18 8.22 0.54
N GLU A 413 -41.11 8.43 1.48
CA GLU A 413 -41.25 9.70 2.20
C GLU A 413 -40.13 9.87 3.24
N ALA A 414 -39.81 8.82 3.99
CA ALA A 414 -38.79 8.81 5.03
C ALA A 414 -37.38 8.99 4.45
N THR A 415 -37.03 8.33 3.34
CA THR A 415 -35.72 8.53 2.69
C THR A 415 -35.53 9.95 2.17
N ARG A 416 -36.59 10.59 1.64
CA ARG A 416 -36.55 12.00 1.22
C ARG A 416 -36.49 12.95 2.42
N ALA A 417 -37.32 12.75 3.43
CA ALA A 417 -37.37 13.59 4.62
C ALA A 417 -36.06 13.54 5.43
N ALA A 418 -35.38 12.38 5.46
CA ALA A 418 -34.06 12.23 6.08
C ALA A 418 -33.05 13.24 5.54
N CYS A 419 -33.17 13.62 4.27
CA CYS A 419 -32.28 14.56 3.61
C CYS A 419 -32.70 16.03 3.74
N GLU A 420 -33.98 16.30 4.01
CA GLU A 420 -34.48 17.67 4.22
C GLU A 420 -34.09 18.20 5.61
N ALA A 421 -33.99 17.33 6.62
CA ALA A 421 -33.60 17.71 7.98
C ALA A 421 -32.10 18.02 8.14
N SER A 422 -31.27 17.63 7.17
CA SER A 422 -29.82 17.85 7.14
C SER A 422 -29.38 19.10 6.37
N ALA A 423 -30.30 19.74 5.63
CA ALA A 423 -30.07 20.97 4.87
C ALA A 423 -30.32 22.22 5.71
#